data_AF-A0A5Q4TE14-F1
#
_entry.id   AF-A0A5Q4TE14-F1
#
_cell.length_a   1.000
_cell.length_b   1.000
_cell.length_c   1.000
_cell.angle_alpha   90.00
_cell.angle_beta   90.00
_cell.angle_gamma   90.00
#
_symmetry.space_group_name_H-M   'P 1'
#
loop_
_entity.id
_entity.type
_entity.pdbx_description
1 polymer ?
#
loop_
_entity_poly.entity_id
_entity_poly.type
_entity_poly.pdbx_seq_one_letter_code
_entity_poly.pdbx_strand_id
1 'polypeptide(L)'
;APAAAPRRSRWARVGIAQAALLSALVAGTPAPTGFDVARLRVQSRALAAKRAGVVAKVAPELPDILGPGFRPAFLAYARFRPLRGGYRRDALDFAEHLLADGRPEDEAARRRLTLWWTERAAPEPPRRGGRLVHAVRRALVGAGR
;
A
#
# COMPACT_ATOMS: atom_id res chain seq x y z
N ALA A 1 -6.57 46.05 17.06
CA ALA A 1 -7.38 45.37 16.01
C ALA A 1 -7.98 44.05 16.54
N PRO A 2 -9.20 44.07 17.11
CA PRO A 2 -9.86 42.89 17.71
C PRO A 2 -10.57 41.96 16.71
N ALA A 3 -10.81 42.39 15.47
CA ALA A 3 -11.55 41.61 14.46
C ALA A 3 -10.79 40.39 13.90
N ALA A 4 -9.47 40.28 14.09
CA ALA A 4 -8.66 39.17 13.57
C ALA A 4 -8.76 37.88 14.42
N ALA A 5 -8.92 38.00 15.73
CA ALA A 5 -9.06 36.87 16.67
C ALA A 5 -10.29 35.98 16.39
N PRO A 6 -11.51 36.51 16.16
CA PRO A 6 -12.67 35.68 15.85
C PRO A 6 -12.60 35.01 14.47
N ARG A 7 -11.85 35.58 13.51
CA ARG A 7 -11.61 34.94 12.20
C ARG A 7 -10.67 33.74 12.30
N ARG A 8 -9.65 33.83 13.15
CA ARG A 8 -8.70 32.72 13.38
C ARG A 8 -9.36 31.58 14.15
N SER A 9 -10.21 31.89 15.13
CA SER A 9 -10.92 30.86 15.91
C SER A 9 -11.93 30.07 15.08
N ARG A 10 -12.65 30.70 14.13
CA ARG A 10 -13.53 29.96 13.20
C ARG A 10 -12.76 29.08 12.22
N TRP A 11 -11.61 29.51 11.70
CA TRP A 11 -10.79 28.71 10.79
C TRP A 11 -10.18 27.51 11.51
N ALA A 12 -9.75 27.70 12.75
CA ALA A 12 -9.30 26.59 13.61
C ALA A 12 -10.41 25.55 13.80
N ARG A 13 -11.64 25.98 14.11
CA ARG A 13 -12.79 25.05 14.23
C ARG A 13 -13.07 24.27 12.94
N VAL A 14 -13.05 24.95 11.78
CA VAL A 14 -13.25 24.29 10.49
C VAL A 14 -12.13 23.29 10.20
N GLY A 15 -10.87 23.67 10.43
CA GLY A 15 -9.73 22.78 10.24
C GLY A 15 -9.82 21.51 11.10
N ILE A 16 -10.22 21.66 12.38
CA ILE A 16 -10.44 20.53 13.29
C ILE A 16 -11.56 19.62 12.76
N ALA A 17 -12.69 20.18 12.33
CA ALA A 17 -13.80 19.40 11.79
C ALA A 17 -13.42 18.66 10.50
N GLN A 18 -12.65 19.29 9.61
CA GLN A 18 -12.14 18.65 8.39
C GLN A 18 -11.16 17.51 8.70
N ALA A 19 -10.23 17.72 9.63
CA ALA A 19 -9.31 16.68 10.06
C ALA A 19 -10.06 15.50 10.68
N ALA A 20 -11.07 15.76 11.52
CA ALA A 20 -11.92 14.72 12.11
C ALA A 20 -12.72 13.96 11.04
N LEU A 21 -13.28 14.66 10.05
CA LEU A 21 -14.01 14.03 8.94
C LEU A 21 -13.09 13.14 8.10
N LEU A 22 -11.92 13.63 7.72
CA LEU A 22 -10.93 12.84 6.97
C LEU A 22 -10.51 11.61 7.78
N SER A 23 -10.24 11.79 9.07
CA SER A 23 -9.88 10.69 9.98
C SER A 23 -10.97 9.63 10.06
N ALA A 24 -12.25 10.05 10.12
CA ALA A 24 -13.38 9.13 10.13
C ALA A 24 -13.47 8.34 8.82
N LEU A 25 -13.24 9.02 7.69
CA LEU A 25 -13.30 8.41 6.36
C LEU A 25 -12.19 7.38 6.10
N VAL A 26 -10.95 7.67 6.52
CA VAL A 26 -9.77 6.87 6.11
C VAL A 26 -9.12 6.05 7.22
N ALA A 27 -9.39 6.36 8.49
CA ALA A 27 -8.81 5.67 9.65
C ALA A 27 -9.88 5.07 10.57
N GLY A 28 -11.17 5.21 10.25
CA GLY A 28 -12.26 4.61 11.00
C GLY A 28 -12.48 5.22 12.39
N THR A 29 -12.06 6.48 12.61
CA THR A 29 -12.40 7.21 13.83
C THR A 29 -13.90 7.49 13.90
N PRO A 30 -14.46 7.81 15.08
CA PRO A 30 -15.87 8.17 15.20
C PRO A 30 -16.27 9.31 14.25
N ALA A 31 -17.53 9.28 13.79
CA ALA A 31 -18.09 10.33 12.97
C ALA A 31 -18.11 11.67 13.74
N PRO A 32 -17.65 12.78 13.13
CA PRO A 32 -17.78 14.09 13.75
C PRO A 32 -19.26 14.48 13.91
N THR A 33 -19.57 15.29 14.93
CA THR A 33 -20.93 15.81 15.17
C THR A 33 -21.51 16.47 13.92
N GLY A 34 -22.77 16.15 13.62
CA GLY A 34 -23.48 16.68 12.45
C GLY A 34 -23.28 15.90 11.15
N PHE A 35 -22.46 14.84 11.14
CA PHE A 35 -22.33 13.94 10.00
C PHE A 35 -23.13 12.65 10.18
N ASP A 36 -23.77 12.23 9.10
CA ASP A 36 -24.50 10.96 9.04
C ASP A 36 -23.52 9.77 8.99
N VAL A 37 -23.57 8.94 10.04
CA VAL A 37 -22.70 7.77 10.20
C VAL A 37 -22.87 6.75 9.07
N ALA A 38 -24.10 6.54 8.59
CA ALA A 38 -24.38 5.58 7.52
C ALA A 38 -23.80 6.08 6.19
N ARG A 39 -23.96 7.37 5.87
CA ARG A 39 -23.35 7.97 4.68
C ARG A 39 -21.82 7.92 4.72
N LEU A 40 -21.21 8.20 5.87
CA LEU A 40 -19.76 8.10 6.02
C LEU A 40 -19.27 6.66 5.78
N ARG A 41 -19.98 5.64 6.28
CA ARG A 41 -19.63 4.23 6.02
C ARG A 41 -19.65 3.88 4.53
N VAL A 42 -20.63 4.38 3.78
CA VAL A 42 -20.69 4.19 2.32
C VAL A 42 -19.46 4.81 1.66
N GLN A 43 -19.10 6.04 2.04
CA GLN A 43 -17.94 6.74 1.48
C GLN A 43 -16.62 6.06 1.85
N SER A 44 -16.42 5.66 3.11
CA SER A 44 -15.25 4.89 3.53
C SER A 44 -15.08 3.60 2.73
N ARG A 45 -16.18 2.87 2.49
CA ARG A 45 -16.14 1.64 1.67
C ARG A 45 -15.78 1.95 0.21
N ALA A 46 -16.33 3.02 -0.37
CA ALA A 46 -15.99 3.43 -1.73
C ALA A 46 -14.51 3.83 -1.87
N LEU A 47 -13.97 4.57 -0.90
CA LEU A 47 -12.55 4.93 -0.83
C LEU A 47 -11.66 3.68 -0.70
N ALA A 48 -12.00 2.76 0.19
CA ALA A 48 -11.26 1.49 0.34
C ALA A 48 -11.31 0.65 -0.95
N ALA A 49 -12.47 0.58 -1.63
CA ALA A 49 -12.62 -0.12 -2.90
C ALA A 49 -11.80 0.53 -4.03
N LYS A 50 -11.74 1.86 -4.07
CA LYS A 50 -10.88 2.60 -5.00
C LYS A 50 -9.42 2.26 -4.74
N ARG A 51 -9.01 2.25 -3.47
CA ARG A 51 -7.65 1.91 -3.05
C ARG A 51 -7.27 0.48 -3.45
N ALA A 52 -8.15 -0.49 -3.21
CA ALA A 52 -7.98 -1.87 -3.68
C ALA A 52 -7.79 -1.94 -5.20
N GLY A 53 -8.55 -1.15 -5.96
CA GLY A 53 -8.43 -1.09 -7.42
C GLY A 53 -7.13 -0.46 -7.91
N VAL A 54 -6.52 0.47 -7.16
CA VAL A 54 -5.20 1.00 -7.48
C VAL A 54 -4.11 0.01 -7.07
N VAL A 55 -4.23 -0.63 -5.91
CA VAL A 55 -3.30 -1.68 -5.45
C VAL A 55 -3.25 -2.84 -6.44
N ALA A 56 -4.39 -3.33 -6.93
CA ALA A 56 -4.45 -4.35 -7.97
C ALA A 56 -3.76 -3.96 -9.27
N LYS A 57 -3.58 -2.66 -9.55
CA LYS A 57 -2.85 -2.19 -10.73
C LYS A 57 -1.35 -2.11 -10.50
N VAL A 58 -0.92 -1.72 -9.30
CA VAL A 58 0.52 -1.57 -8.98
C VAL A 58 1.15 -2.87 -8.50
N ALA A 59 0.34 -3.83 -8.06
CA ALA A 59 0.72 -5.16 -7.59
C ALA A 59 -0.29 -6.20 -8.12
N PRO A 60 -0.31 -6.43 -9.44
CA PRO A 60 -1.29 -7.32 -10.08
C PRO A 60 -1.20 -8.78 -9.61
N GLU A 61 -0.05 -9.20 -9.11
CA GLU A 61 0.15 -10.56 -8.60
C GLU A 61 -0.67 -10.82 -7.32
N LEU A 62 -1.05 -9.78 -6.57
CA LEU A 62 -1.84 -9.95 -5.34
C LEU A 62 -3.25 -10.50 -5.64
N PRO A 63 -4.04 -9.92 -6.57
CA PRO A 63 -5.25 -10.55 -7.08
C PRO A 63 -5.06 -11.97 -7.61
N ASP A 64 -3.94 -12.26 -8.30
CA ASP A 64 -3.69 -13.59 -8.85
C ASP A 64 -3.39 -14.63 -7.75
N ILE A 65 -2.68 -14.22 -6.70
CA ILE A 65 -2.34 -15.08 -5.56
C ILE A 65 -3.56 -15.32 -4.68
N LEU A 66 -4.34 -14.28 -4.39
CA LEU A 66 -5.43 -14.28 -3.42
C LEU A 66 -6.81 -14.58 -4.05
N GLY A 67 -6.90 -14.53 -5.38
CA GLY A 67 -8.10 -14.78 -6.17
C GLY A 67 -9.30 -13.96 -5.68
N PRO A 68 -10.50 -14.57 -5.55
CA PRO A 68 -11.71 -13.87 -5.11
C PRO A 68 -11.60 -13.31 -3.68
N GLY A 69 -10.66 -13.82 -2.87
CA GLY A 69 -10.39 -13.35 -1.51
C GLY A 69 -9.70 -11.98 -1.44
N PHE A 70 -9.07 -11.52 -2.53
CA PHE A 70 -8.31 -10.26 -2.56
C PHE A 70 -9.16 -9.07 -2.10
N ARG A 71 -10.31 -8.85 -2.74
CA ARG A 71 -11.14 -7.67 -2.49
C ARG A 71 -11.70 -7.62 -1.07
N PRO A 72 -12.36 -8.68 -0.56
CA PRO A 72 -12.85 -8.69 0.82
C PRO A 72 -11.72 -8.50 1.85
N ALA A 73 -10.58 -9.15 1.65
CA ALA A 73 -9.42 -9.03 2.54
C ALA A 73 -8.86 -7.60 2.54
N PHE A 74 -8.71 -6.98 1.37
CA PHE A 74 -8.22 -5.61 1.27
C PHE A 74 -9.18 -4.60 1.93
N LEU A 75 -10.49 -4.76 1.76
CA LEU A 75 -11.47 -3.89 2.40
C LEU A 75 -11.43 -4.00 3.93
N ALA A 76 -11.22 -5.21 4.46
CA ALA A 76 -11.03 -5.42 5.90
C ALA A 76 -9.74 -4.75 6.40
N TYR A 77 -8.63 -4.94 5.68
CA TYR A 77 -7.33 -4.32 5.97
C TYR A 77 -7.41 -2.79 6.00
N ALA A 78 -8.03 -2.19 4.98
CA ALA A 78 -8.05 -0.75 4.76
C ALA A 78 -8.99 0.00 5.71
N ARG A 79 -9.97 -0.69 6.33
CA ARG A 79 -11.04 -0.09 7.15
C ARG A 79 -10.51 0.81 8.28
N PHE A 80 -9.36 0.46 8.86
CA PHE A 80 -8.76 1.17 9.99
C PHE A 80 -7.32 1.63 9.72
N ARG A 81 -6.88 1.60 8.46
CA ARG A 81 -5.49 1.86 8.07
C ARG A 81 -5.43 2.93 6.98
N PRO A 82 -5.07 4.18 7.32
CA PRO A 82 -4.87 5.23 6.33
C PRO A 82 -3.63 4.95 5.47
N LEU A 83 -3.64 5.43 4.23
CA LEU A 83 -2.50 5.34 3.31
C LEU A 83 -1.37 6.26 3.77
N ARG A 84 -0.18 5.71 4.07
CA ARG A 84 0.96 6.50 4.61
C ARG A 84 2.18 6.58 3.68
N GLY A 85 2.43 5.57 2.85
CA GLY A 85 3.67 5.43 2.06
C GLY A 85 3.48 5.22 0.55
N GLY A 86 2.30 5.57 0.02
CA GLY A 86 1.94 5.32 -1.38
C GLY A 86 1.53 3.87 -1.67
N TYR A 87 1.04 3.60 -2.88
CA TYR A 87 0.35 2.35 -3.19
C TYR A 87 1.24 1.10 -3.23
N ARG A 88 2.52 1.23 -3.60
CA ARG A 88 3.46 0.10 -3.54
C ARG A 88 3.72 -0.32 -2.10
N ARG A 89 3.86 0.65 -1.19
CA ARG A 89 4.01 0.37 0.24
C ARG A 89 2.72 -0.20 0.85
N ASP A 90 1.56 0.34 0.48
CA ASP A 90 0.24 -0.17 0.91
C ASP A 90 0.05 -1.64 0.50
N ALA A 91 0.54 -2.04 -0.68
CA ALA A 91 0.53 -3.43 -1.13
C ALA A 91 1.42 -4.34 -0.26
N LEU A 92 2.61 -3.87 0.13
CA LEU A 92 3.52 -4.60 1.01
C LEU A 92 2.95 -4.73 2.43
N ASP A 93 2.45 -3.63 3.00
CA ASP A 93 1.85 -3.62 4.33
C ASP A 93 0.57 -4.47 4.38
N PHE A 94 -0.20 -4.53 3.28
CA PHE A 94 -1.35 -5.43 3.16
C PHE A 94 -0.94 -6.91 3.16
N ALA A 95 0.06 -7.28 2.36
CA ALA A 95 0.57 -8.65 2.34
C ALA A 95 1.16 -9.06 3.69
N GLU A 96 1.93 -8.17 4.33
CA GLU A 96 2.46 -8.37 5.69
C GLU A 96 1.34 -8.62 6.69
N HIS A 97 0.29 -7.79 6.67
CA HIS A 97 -0.87 -7.98 7.55
C HIS A 97 -1.54 -9.34 7.35
N LEU A 98 -1.73 -9.80 6.11
CA LEU A 98 -2.31 -11.11 5.86
C LEU A 98 -1.41 -12.24 6.38
N LEU A 99 -0.11 -12.17 6.12
CA LEU A 99 0.84 -13.18 6.57
C LEU A 99 0.91 -13.25 8.10
N ALA A 100 0.88 -12.10 8.79
CA ALA A 100 0.82 -12.03 10.25
C ALA A 100 -0.45 -12.68 10.83
N ASP A 101 -1.58 -12.58 10.12
CA ASP A 101 -2.85 -13.21 10.49
C ASP A 101 -2.94 -14.69 10.03
N GLY A 102 -1.86 -15.27 9.49
CA GLY A 102 -1.87 -16.64 8.96
C GLY A 102 -2.70 -16.82 7.69
N ARG A 103 -2.95 -15.75 6.94
CA ARG A 103 -3.76 -15.73 5.71
C ARG A 103 -2.89 -15.64 4.45
N PRO A 104 -3.39 -16.11 3.29
CA PRO A 104 -4.61 -16.91 3.10
C PRO A 104 -4.52 -18.30 3.77
N GLU A 105 -5.66 -18.96 4.00
CA GLU A 105 -5.73 -20.30 4.62
C GLU A 105 -5.09 -21.38 3.73
N ASP A 106 -5.22 -21.23 2.41
CA ASP A 106 -4.51 -22.05 1.43
C ASP A 106 -3.00 -21.87 1.56
N GLU A 107 -2.32 -22.96 1.89
CA GLU A 107 -0.88 -22.99 2.12
C GLU A 107 -0.09 -22.67 0.85
N ALA A 108 -0.56 -23.08 -0.32
CA ALA A 108 0.10 -22.79 -1.58
C ALA A 108 0.04 -21.29 -1.91
N ALA A 109 -1.13 -20.67 -1.78
CA ALA A 109 -1.27 -19.22 -1.91
C ALA A 109 -0.45 -18.46 -0.85
N ARG A 110 -0.39 -18.96 0.39
CA ARG A 110 0.43 -18.34 1.45
C ARG A 110 1.91 -18.37 1.11
N ARG A 111 2.46 -19.50 0.63
CA ARG A 111 3.85 -19.60 0.18
C ARG A 111 4.16 -18.62 -0.95
N ARG A 112 3.27 -18.51 -1.95
CA ARG A 112 3.42 -17.53 -3.04
C ARG A 112 3.40 -16.09 -2.53
N LEU A 113 2.51 -15.78 -1.59
CA LEU A 113 2.43 -14.45 -0.98
C LEU A 113 3.70 -14.11 -0.19
N THR A 114 4.24 -15.05 0.59
CA THR A 114 5.50 -14.89 1.33
C THR A 114 6.68 -14.62 0.41
N LEU A 115 6.78 -15.34 -0.71
CA LEU A 115 7.82 -15.11 -1.71
C LEU A 115 7.69 -13.72 -2.33
N TRP A 116 6.49 -13.38 -2.82
CA TRP A 116 6.20 -12.06 -3.41
C TRP A 116 6.56 -10.91 -2.47
N TRP A 117 6.24 -11.05 -1.18
CA TRP A 117 6.55 -10.05 -0.15
C TRP A 117 8.05 -9.96 0.10
N THR A 118 8.73 -11.08 0.33
CA THR A 118 10.19 -11.12 0.61
C THR A 118 11.00 -10.47 -0.51
N GLU A 119 10.67 -10.76 -1.77
CA GLU A 119 11.35 -10.20 -2.95
C GLU A 119 11.27 -8.66 -3.03
N ARG A 120 10.20 -8.06 -2.49
CA ARG A 120 9.91 -6.62 -2.62
C ARG A 120 10.10 -5.84 -1.32
N ALA A 121 10.04 -6.51 -0.18
CA ALA A 121 10.22 -5.93 1.14
C ALA A 121 11.69 -5.77 1.53
N ALA A 122 12.60 -6.52 0.88
CA ALA A 122 14.03 -6.37 1.10
C ALA A 122 14.46 -4.92 0.80
N PRO A 123 15.19 -4.24 1.72
CA PRO A 123 15.87 -3.00 1.38
C PRO A 123 16.78 -3.30 0.18
N GLU A 124 16.79 -2.40 -0.81
CA GLU A 124 17.50 -2.60 -2.08
C GLU A 124 18.89 -3.18 -1.80
N PRO A 125 19.22 -4.38 -2.34
CA PRO A 125 20.50 -5.00 -2.05
C PRO A 125 21.60 -4.01 -2.42
N PRO A 126 22.68 -3.87 -1.62
CA PRO A 126 23.81 -3.04 -2.02
C PRO A 126 24.25 -3.51 -3.40
N ARG A 127 24.23 -2.61 -4.39
CA ARG A 127 24.53 -2.92 -5.79
C ARG A 127 25.91 -3.57 -5.89
N ARG A 128 25.95 -4.89 -5.84
CA ARG A 128 27.16 -5.68 -6.11
C ARG A 128 27.34 -5.72 -7.62
N GLY A 129 28.41 -5.10 -8.10
CA GLY A 129 29.07 -5.49 -9.35
C GLY A 129 28.66 -4.71 -10.60
N GLY A 130 29.06 -3.44 -10.67
CA GLY A 130 29.29 -2.80 -11.97
C GLY A 130 30.48 -3.48 -12.67
N ARG A 131 30.17 -4.42 -13.58
CA ARG A 131 30.99 -4.85 -14.73
C ARG A 131 32.43 -5.33 -14.43
N LEU A 132 32.58 -6.63 -14.15
CA LEU A 132 33.81 -7.34 -14.55
C LEU A 132 33.66 -7.69 -16.04
N VAL A 133 34.39 -7.00 -16.91
CA VAL A 133 34.47 -7.33 -18.34
C VAL A 133 35.30 -8.60 -18.48
N HIS A 134 34.65 -9.74 -18.71
CA HIS A 134 35.33 -10.93 -19.20
C HIS A 134 35.68 -10.73 -20.68
N ALA A 135 36.90 -10.31 -20.94
CA ALA A 135 37.52 -10.49 -22.25
C ALA A 135 38.40 -11.75 -22.21
N VAL A 136 37.81 -12.88 -22.58
CA VAL A 136 38.57 -14.03 -23.09
C VAL A 136 38.03 -14.34 -24.48
N ARG A 137 38.84 -14.08 -25.50
CA ARG A 137 38.89 -14.99 -26.65
C ARG A 137 40.25 -14.93 -27.36
N ARG A 138 40.89 -16.09 -27.35
CA ARG A 138 42.06 -16.52 -28.12
C ARG A 138 41.87 -16.28 -29.63
N ALA A 139 42.99 -16.03 -30.31
CA ALA A 139 43.32 -16.73 -31.56
C ALA A 139 44.85 -16.81 -31.72
N LEU A 140 45.41 -17.99 -31.41
CA LEU A 140 46.61 -18.51 -32.04
C LEU A 140 46.12 -19.33 -33.23
N VAL A 141 46.60 -19.06 -34.46
CA VAL A 141 46.94 -20.02 -35.54
C VAL A 141 47.42 -19.22 -36.77
N GLY A 142 48.58 -19.64 -37.32
CA GLY A 142 49.11 -19.29 -38.65
C GLY A 142 50.46 -18.57 -38.57
N ALA A 143 51.62 -19.21 -38.35
CA ALA A 143 52.35 -20.13 -39.24
C ALA A 143 52.70 -19.55 -40.63
N GLY A 144 54.00 -19.32 -40.87
CA GLY A 144 54.61 -19.38 -42.20
C GLY A 144 55.32 -18.10 -42.70
N ARG A 145 56.60 -17.92 -42.37
CA ARG A 145 57.76 -18.20 -43.25
C ARG A 145 59.04 -17.58 -42.71
#